data_AF-A0A6G1SIM1-F1
#
_entry.id   AF-A0A6G1SIM1-F1
#
_cell.length_a   1.000
_cell.length_b   1.000
_cell.length_c   1.000
_cell.angle_alpha   90.00
_cell.angle_beta   90.00
_cell.angle_gamma   90.00
#
_symmetry.space_group_name_H-M   'P 1'
#
loop_
_entity.id
_entity.type
_entity.pdbx_description
1 polymer ?
#
loop_
_entity_poly.entity_id
_entity_poly.type
_entity_poly.pdbx_seq_one_letter_code
_entity_poly.pdbx_strand_id
1 'polypeptide(L)'
;MALNAKDKDMTYDNQRRKIEKLMENPRRVIDFPNSSMSNKKSYEPPEFVRNVMGSSAGAGSGEFHVYRHLRRKEMTRLKQLEEMSHSERLDAEFKSKLEETKRKAQERTMKKKMKREKKRKKSNTTNK
;
A
#
# COMPACT_ATOMS: atom_id res chain seq x y z
N MET A 1 -5.89 1.68 -27.04
CA MET A 1 -5.11 1.38 -25.82
C MET A 1 -4.70 2.71 -25.20
N ALA A 2 -5.30 3.12 -24.08
CA ALA A 2 -4.93 4.37 -23.43
C ALA A 2 -3.59 4.18 -22.69
N LEU A 3 -2.59 4.98 -23.03
CA LEU A 3 -1.28 4.98 -22.35
C LEU A 3 -1.45 5.56 -20.94
N ASN A 4 -0.97 4.84 -19.92
CA ASN A 4 -1.06 5.30 -18.54
C ASN A 4 -0.18 6.55 -18.34
N ALA A 5 -0.56 7.44 -17.41
CA ALA A 5 0.20 8.66 -17.14
C ALA A 5 1.67 8.42 -16.74
N LYS A 6 1.99 7.23 -16.20
CA LYS A 6 3.35 6.79 -15.87
C LYS A 6 4.20 6.48 -17.11
N ASP A 7 3.58 6.08 -18.21
CA ASP A 7 4.28 5.65 -19.44
C ASP A 7 4.75 6.85 -20.27
N LYS A 8 4.10 8.01 -20.11
CA LYS A 8 4.49 9.28 -20.80
C LYS A 8 5.87 9.79 -20.36
N ASP A 9 6.26 9.48 -19.13
CA ASP A 9 7.52 9.91 -18.51
C ASP A 9 8.69 8.94 -18.77
N MET A 10 8.42 7.80 -19.42
CA MET A 10 9.36 6.71 -19.68
C MET A 10 9.95 6.74 -21.10
N THR A 11 9.79 7.84 -21.84
CA THR A 11 10.51 8.01 -23.09
C THR A 11 11.98 8.32 -22.78
N TYR A 12 12.88 7.79 -23.60
CA TYR A 12 14.32 7.97 -23.46
C TYR A 12 14.70 9.47 -23.35
N ASP A 13 14.06 10.32 -24.14
CA ASP A 13 14.29 11.77 -24.15
C ASP A 13 13.90 12.46 -22.84
N ASN A 14 12.80 12.03 -22.21
CA ASN A 14 12.36 12.58 -20.93
C ASN A 14 13.30 12.15 -19.78
N GLN A 15 13.78 10.90 -19.82
CA GLN A 15 14.78 10.42 -18.86
C GLN A 15 16.12 11.15 -19.03
N ARG A 16 16.58 11.32 -20.28
CA ARG A 16 17.80 12.07 -20.61
C ARG A 16 17.75 13.50 -20.06
N ARG A 17 16.68 14.25 -20.32
CA ARG A 17 16.49 15.62 -19.80
C ARG A 17 16.49 15.68 -18.27
N LYS A 18 15.86 14.70 -17.60
CA LYS A 18 15.86 14.61 -16.13
C LYS A 18 17.28 14.36 -15.59
N ILE A 19 18.05 13.49 -16.23
CA ILE A 19 19.44 13.21 -15.86
C ILE A 19 20.32 14.45 -16.07
N GLU A 20 20.24 15.11 -17.23
CA GLU A 20 20.98 16.35 -17.51
C GLU A 20 20.71 17.41 -16.42
N LYS A 21 19.44 17.61 -16.03
CA LYS A 21 19.04 18.53 -14.96
C LYS A 21 19.56 18.13 -13.56
N LEU A 22 19.68 16.84 -13.28
CA LEU A 22 20.25 16.35 -12.01
C LEU A 22 21.77 16.53 -11.96
N MET A 23 22.45 16.37 -13.09
CA MET A 23 23.90 16.49 -13.21
C MET A 23 24.40 17.94 -13.24
N GLU A 24 23.54 18.90 -13.59
CA GLU A 24 23.85 20.34 -13.53
C GLU A 24 24.27 20.80 -12.13
N ASN A 25 23.73 20.17 -11.07
CA ASN A 25 24.03 20.50 -9.67
C ASN A 25 24.25 19.23 -8.82
N PRO A 26 25.44 18.61 -8.88
CA PRO A 26 25.70 17.31 -8.23
C PRO A 26 25.77 17.40 -6.70
N ARG A 27 25.92 18.59 -6.12
CA ARG A 27 25.92 18.81 -4.67
C ARG A 27 24.52 19.02 -4.07
N ARG A 28 23.48 19.11 -4.89
CA ARG A 28 22.11 19.37 -4.41
C ARG A 28 21.55 18.10 -3.77
N VAL A 29 21.13 18.20 -2.51
CA VAL A 29 20.41 17.10 -1.83
C VAL A 29 19.06 16.90 -2.53
N ILE A 30 18.75 15.65 -2.86
CA ILE A 30 17.49 15.26 -3.50
C ILE A 30 16.61 14.60 -2.43
N ASP A 31 15.52 15.26 -2.08
CA ASP A 31 14.53 14.69 -1.17
C ASP A 31 13.63 13.72 -1.95
N PHE A 32 13.88 12.43 -1.78
CA PHE A 32 12.96 11.42 -2.28
C PHE A 32 11.71 11.39 -1.39
N PRO A 33 10.49 11.31 -1.97
CA PRO A 33 9.29 11.19 -1.17
C PRO A 33 9.36 9.88 -0.37
N ASN A 34 9.44 10.00 0.96
CA ASN A 34 9.38 8.84 1.84
C ASN A 34 8.00 8.20 1.70
N SER A 35 7.96 6.93 1.31
CA SER A 35 6.73 6.14 1.11
C SER A 35 5.81 6.17 2.35
N SER A 36 6.39 6.31 3.55
CA SER A 36 5.65 6.42 4.81
C SER A 36 4.72 7.64 4.90
N MET A 37 4.92 8.67 4.08
CA MET A 37 4.11 9.90 4.08
C MET A 37 2.88 9.82 3.17
N SER A 38 2.72 8.75 2.36
CA SER A 38 1.57 8.64 1.45
C SER A 38 0.29 8.19 2.15
N ASN A 39 0.39 7.59 3.32
CA ASN A 39 -0.76 7.30 4.17
C ASN A 39 -1.23 8.61 4.79
N LYS A 40 -2.26 9.21 4.18
CA LYS A 40 -2.94 10.38 4.72
C LYS A 40 -3.36 10.06 6.16
N LYS A 41 -2.75 10.72 7.13
CA LYS A 41 -3.14 10.57 8.54
C LYS A 41 -4.64 10.82 8.68
N SER A 42 -5.34 9.91 9.33
CA SER A 42 -6.73 10.09 9.72
C SER A 42 -6.83 11.33 10.63
N TYR A 43 -7.93 12.07 10.53
CA TYR A 43 -8.16 13.23 11.40
C TYR A 43 -8.30 12.74 12.84
N GLU A 44 -7.35 13.11 13.70
CA GLU A 44 -7.43 12.85 15.14
C GLU A 44 -8.32 13.92 15.79
N PRO A 45 -9.34 13.52 16.58
CA PRO A 45 -10.17 14.48 17.30
C PRO A 45 -9.32 15.21 18.35
N PRO A 46 -9.51 16.53 18.53
CA PRO A 46 -8.83 17.27 19.60
C PRO A 46 -9.30 16.75 20.97
N GLU A 47 -8.36 16.67 21.91
CA GLU A 47 -8.62 16.17 23.26
C GLU A 47 -9.63 17.04 24.03
N PHE A 48 -9.50 18.37 23.91
CA PHE A 48 -10.36 19.33 24.59
C PHE A 48 -10.97 20.33 23.62
N VAL A 49 -12.30 20.45 23.68
CA VAL A 49 -13.04 21.54 23.03
C VAL A 49 -13.26 22.63 24.07
N ARG A 50 -12.63 23.79 23.88
CA ARG A 50 -12.66 24.90 24.84
C ARG A 50 -13.92 25.76 24.75
N ASN A 51 -14.59 25.74 23.61
CA ASN A 51 -15.67 26.69 23.28
C ASN A 51 -17.05 26.01 23.31
N VAL A 52 -17.31 25.18 24.32
CA VAL A 52 -18.60 24.48 24.46
C VAL A 52 -19.59 25.41 25.14
N MET A 53 -20.72 25.68 24.46
CA MET A 53 -21.82 26.44 25.04
C MET A 53 -22.62 25.53 25.99
N GLY A 54 -23.28 26.11 27.02
CA GLY A 54 -23.99 25.35 28.06
C GLY A 54 -25.06 24.40 27.49
N SER A 55 -25.32 23.29 28.19
CA SER A 55 -26.19 22.21 27.69
C SER A 55 -27.65 22.62 27.44
N SER A 56 -28.13 23.66 28.12
CA SER A 56 -29.48 24.22 27.96
C SER A 56 -29.52 25.45 27.05
N ALA A 57 -28.39 25.84 26.45
CA ALA A 57 -28.36 26.98 25.55
C ALA A 57 -29.05 26.62 24.22
N GLY A 58 -29.75 27.60 23.63
CA GLY A 58 -30.40 27.43 22.33
C GLY A 58 -29.42 27.29 21.17
N ALA A 59 -29.93 26.96 19.99
CA ALA A 59 -29.12 26.86 18.78
C ALA A 59 -28.57 28.24 18.37
N GLY A 60 -27.25 28.40 18.40
CA GLY A 60 -26.57 29.60 17.90
C GLY A 60 -26.44 29.60 16.37
N SER A 61 -26.15 30.76 15.78
CA SER A 61 -25.97 30.92 14.33
C SER A 61 -24.82 30.08 13.74
N GLY A 62 -23.82 29.73 14.56
CA GLY A 62 -22.67 28.90 14.16
C GLY A 62 -22.89 27.39 14.31
N GLU A 63 -23.93 26.96 15.02
CA GLU A 63 -24.11 25.55 15.41
C GLU A 63 -24.30 24.63 14.19
N PHE A 64 -25.02 25.12 13.17
CA PHE A 64 -25.18 24.41 11.91
C PHE A 64 -23.83 24.11 11.23
N HIS A 65 -22.92 25.08 11.22
CA HIS A 65 -21.61 24.89 10.60
C HIS A 65 -20.74 23.92 11.40
N VAL A 66 -20.81 23.97 12.73
CA VAL A 66 -20.13 23.00 13.62
C VAL A 66 -20.57 21.58 13.29
N TYR A 67 -21.89 21.31 13.27
CA TYR A 67 -22.43 20.00 12.90
C TYR A 67 -22.02 19.57 11.49
N ARG A 68 -22.11 20.46 10.50
CA ARG A 68 -21.71 20.17 9.11
C ARG A 68 -20.25 19.73 9.02
N HIS A 69 -19.34 20.40 9.74
CA HIS A 69 -17.92 20.03 9.77
C HIS A 69 -17.70 18.71 10.51
N LEU A 70 -18.36 18.50 11.65
CA LEU A 70 -18.28 17.26 12.43
C LEU A 70 -18.77 16.06 11.62
N ARG A 71 -19.94 16.18 10.99
CA ARG A 71 -20.52 15.13 10.14
C ARG A 71 -19.60 14.78 8.98
N ARG A 72 -18.99 15.76 8.32
CA ARG A 72 -18.04 15.49 7.23
C ARG A 72 -16.82 14.72 7.74
N LYS A 73 -16.24 15.14 8.87
CA LYS A 73 -15.10 14.46 9.50
C LYS A 73 -15.45 13.01 9.84
N GLU A 74 -16.62 12.79 10.44
CA GLU A 74 -17.06 11.45 10.84
C GLU A 74 -17.35 10.54 9.64
N MET A 75 -18.01 11.04 8.60
CA MET A 75 -18.24 10.27 7.37
C MET A 75 -16.93 9.90 6.67
N THR A 76 -15.97 10.82 6.61
CA THR A 76 -14.64 10.51 6.09
C THR A 76 -13.94 9.45 6.93
N ARG A 77 -14.03 9.53 8.26
CA ARG A 77 -13.46 8.54 9.19
C ARG A 77 -14.05 7.15 8.99
N LEU A 78 -15.38 7.04 8.93
CA LEU A 78 -16.07 5.76 8.71
C LEU A 78 -15.71 5.14 7.37
N LYS A 79 -15.68 5.97 6.30
CA LYS A 79 -15.28 5.51 4.96
C LYS A 79 -13.84 4.98 4.96
N GLN A 80 -12.90 5.67 5.60
CA GLN A 80 -11.51 5.22 5.70
C GLN A 80 -11.40 3.89 6.46
N LEU A 81 -12.16 3.73 7.55
CA LEU A 81 -12.16 2.50 8.32
C LEU A 81 -12.72 1.31 7.51
N GLU A 82 -13.78 1.54 6.74
CA GLU A 82 -14.36 0.53 5.86
C GLU A 82 -13.39 0.15 4.73
N GLU A 83 -12.77 1.13 4.07
CA GLU A 83 -11.77 0.90 3.02
C GLU A 83 -10.56 0.13 3.54
N MET A 84 -10.05 0.50 4.73
CA MET A 84 -8.95 -0.22 5.39
C MET A 84 -9.31 -1.67 5.68
N SER A 85 -10.44 -1.89 6.36
CA SER A 85 -10.94 -3.24 6.69
C SER A 85 -11.12 -4.11 5.44
N HIS A 86 -11.67 -3.53 4.37
CA HIS A 86 -11.84 -4.22 3.10
C HIS A 86 -10.49 -4.59 2.47
N SER A 87 -9.54 -3.64 2.42
CA SER A 87 -8.19 -3.89 1.87
C SER A 87 -7.42 -4.94 2.67
N GLU A 88 -7.47 -4.90 4.00
CA GLU A 88 -6.79 -5.86 4.88
C GLU A 88 -7.34 -7.27 4.68
N ARG A 89 -8.66 -7.40 4.52
CA ARG A 89 -9.30 -8.69 4.21
C ARG A 89 -8.82 -9.24 2.88
N LEU A 90 -8.82 -8.44 1.82
CA LEU A 90 -8.36 -8.87 0.50
C LEU A 90 -6.87 -9.26 0.52
N ASP A 91 -6.05 -8.50 1.23
CA ASP A 91 -4.63 -8.81 1.39
C ASP A 91 -4.40 -10.12 2.16
N ALA A 92 -5.17 -10.38 3.21
CA ALA A 92 -5.11 -11.64 3.95
C ALA A 92 -5.52 -12.83 3.08
N GLU A 93 -6.61 -12.72 2.32
CA GLU A 93 -7.07 -13.74 1.38
C GLU A 93 -6.01 -13.99 0.28
N PHE A 94 -5.41 -12.92 -0.24
CA PHE A 94 -4.35 -13.02 -1.24
C PHE A 94 -3.10 -13.71 -0.71
N LYS A 95 -2.62 -13.33 0.49
CA LYS A 95 -1.45 -13.95 1.14
C LYS A 95 -1.67 -15.44 1.38
N SER A 96 -2.83 -15.82 1.92
CA SER A 96 -3.18 -17.22 2.13
C SER A 96 -3.13 -18.03 0.83
N LYS A 97 -3.74 -17.51 -0.25
CA LYS A 97 -3.72 -18.15 -1.57
C LYS A 97 -2.30 -18.26 -2.13
N LEU A 98 -1.46 -17.25 -1.94
CA LEU A 98 -0.08 -17.26 -2.39
C LEU A 98 0.74 -18.32 -1.64
N GLU A 99 0.57 -18.46 -0.33
CA GLU A 99 1.21 -19.49 0.47
C GLU A 99 0.78 -20.90 0.06
N GLU A 100 -0.50 -21.12 -0.17
CA GLU A 100 -1.01 -22.41 -0.65
C GLU A 100 -0.42 -22.80 -2.02
N THR A 101 -0.40 -21.86 -2.96
CA THR A 101 0.15 -22.11 -4.30
C THR A 101 1.65 -22.40 -4.22
N LYS A 102 2.39 -21.66 -3.39
CA LYS A 102 3.81 -21.91 -3.12
C LYS A 102 4.03 -23.29 -2.49
N ARG A 103 3.23 -23.69 -1.51
CA ARG A 103 3.30 -25.03 -0.89
C ARG A 103 3.04 -26.14 -1.90
N LYS A 104 1.95 -26.03 -2.67
CA LYS A 104 1.60 -27.01 -3.73
C LYS A 104 2.71 -27.11 -4.80
N ALA A 105 3.35 -25.99 -5.17
CA ALA A 105 4.47 -25.97 -6.11
C ALA A 105 5.73 -26.65 -5.52
N GLN A 106 6.04 -26.38 -4.25
CA GLN A 106 7.16 -27.01 -3.53
C GLN A 106 6.96 -28.52 -3.38
N GLU A 107 5.79 -28.99 -2.99
CA GLU A 107 5.46 -30.42 -2.88
C GLU A 107 5.65 -31.14 -4.23
N ARG A 108 5.15 -30.55 -5.32
CA ARG A 108 5.33 -31.09 -6.69
C ARG A 108 6.81 -31.14 -7.08
N THR A 109 7.56 -30.10 -6.73
CA THR A 109 9.01 -29.99 -7.02
C THR A 109 9.81 -31.02 -6.22
N MET A 110 9.55 -31.16 -4.93
CA MET A 110 10.19 -32.13 -4.04
C MET A 110 9.90 -33.57 -4.47
N LYS A 111 8.65 -33.89 -4.83
CA LYS A 111 8.29 -35.21 -5.35
C LYS A 111 9.05 -35.54 -6.65
N LYS A 112 9.18 -34.57 -7.56
CA LYS A 112 9.97 -34.75 -8.80
C LYS A 112 11.47 -34.86 -8.50
N LYS A 113 12.01 -34.05 -7.59
CA LYS A 113 13.42 -34.09 -7.15
C LYS A 113 13.77 -35.45 -6.54
N MET A 114 12.97 -35.95 -5.59
CA MET A 114 13.17 -37.26 -4.98
C MET A 114 13.15 -38.40 -6.01
N LYS A 115 12.27 -38.35 -7.02
CA LYS A 115 12.28 -39.32 -8.12
C LYS A 115 13.59 -39.29 -8.92
N ARG A 116 14.12 -38.09 -9.23
CA ARG A 116 15.40 -37.93 -9.95
C ARG A 116 16.58 -38.43 -9.13
N GLU A 117 16.63 -38.11 -7.84
CA GLU A 117 17.70 -38.56 -6.94
C GLU A 117 17.70 -40.08 -6.77
N LYS A 118 16.53 -40.72 -6.63
CA LYS A 118 16.43 -42.19 -6.61
C LYS A 118 16.96 -42.81 -7.90
N LYS A 119 16.63 -42.25 -9.07
CA LYS A 119 17.18 -42.71 -10.36
C LYS A 119 18.70 -42.53 -10.43
N ARG A 120 19.23 -41.38 -10.01
CA ARG A 120 20.67 -41.09 -10.00
C ARG A 120 21.45 -42.03 -9.07
N LYS A 121 20.90 -42.34 -7.89
CA LYS A 121 21.50 -43.31 -6.96
C LYS A 121 21.57 -44.70 -7.59
N LYS A 122 20.50 -45.15 -8.24
CA LYS A 122 20.47 -46.44 -8.96
C LYS A 122 21.49 -46.50 -10.10
N SER A 123 21.58 -45.47 -10.95
CA SER A 123 22.57 -45.47 -12.05
C SER A 123 24.02 -45.48 -11.53
N ASN A 124 24.28 -44.78 -10.43
CA ASN A 124 25.62 -44.77 -9.83
C ASN A 124 26.00 -46.09 -9.16
N THR A 125 25.04 -46.87 -8.65
CA THR A 125 25.31 -48.20 -8.09
C THR A 125 25.54 -49.27 -9.14
N THR A 126 24.97 -49.13 -10.35
CA THR A 126 25.17 -50.10 -11.44
C THR A 126 26.48 -49.91 -12.20
N ASN A 127 27.07 -48.71 -12.14
CA ASN A 127 28.35 -48.37 -12.79
C ASN A 127 29.57 -48.54 -11.86
N LYS A 128 29.41 -49.30 -10.77
CA LYS A 128 30.46 -49.61 -9.80
C LYS A 128 30.50 -51.12 -9.60
#